data_AF-A0A071KVG2-F1
#
_entry.id   AF-A0A071KVG2-F1
#
_cell.length_a   1.000
_cell.length_b   1.000
_cell.length_c   1.000
_cell.angle_alpha   90.00
_cell.angle_beta   90.00
_cell.angle_gamma   90.00
#
_symmetry.space_group_name_H-M   'P 1'
#
loop_
_entity.id
_entity.type
_entity.pdbx_description
1 polymer ?
#
loop_
_entity_poly.entity_id
_entity_poly.type
_entity_poly.pdbx_seq_one_letter_code
_entity_poly.pdbx_strand_id
1 'polypeptide(L)'
;MDELFEEHLEIAKALFAQRLPYWCDVFLRPADRAFNAYLNARGQASTYLVLEGFDPVYIPRGCDLDAVRATARARARLREAGLGEDALPVLL
;
A
#
# COMPACT_ATOMS: atom_id res chain seq x y z
N MET A 1 -13.11 -8.29 -11.23
CA MET A 1 -12.70 -7.11 -10.43
C MET A 1 -13.00 -7.38 -8.97
N ASP A 2 -14.21 -7.82 -8.66
CA ASP A 2 -14.64 -8.17 -7.30
C ASP A 2 -13.76 -9.25 -6.64
N GLU A 3 -13.44 -10.33 -7.34
CA GLU A 3 -12.57 -11.40 -6.80
C GLU A 3 -11.14 -10.89 -6.49
N LEU A 4 -10.55 -10.11 -7.41
CA LEU A 4 -9.24 -9.48 -7.18
C LEU A 4 -9.28 -8.50 -6.00
N PHE A 5 -10.36 -7.74 -5.84
CA PHE A 5 -10.51 -6.83 -4.70
C PHE A 5 -10.68 -7.60 -3.39
N GLU A 6 -11.41 -8.71 -3.37
CA GLU A 6 -11.53 -9.58 -2.19
C GLU A 6 -10.18 -10.21 -1.80
N GLU A 7 -9.42 -10.75 -2.76
CA GLU A 7 -8.10 -11.32 -2.50
C GLU A 7 -7.14 -10.29 -1.89
N HIS A 8 -7.06 -9.11 -2.51
CA HIS A 8 -6.20 -8.04 -2.02
C HIS A 8 -6.71 -7.42 -0.71
N LEU A 9 -8.02 -7.46 -0.43
CA LEU A 9 -8.59 -7.06 0.85
C LEU A 9 -8.07 -7.96 1.98
N GLU A 10 -8.00 -9.28 1.77
CA GLU A 10 -7.48 -10.20 2.79
C GLU A 10 -5.99 -9.97 3.07
N ILE A 11 -5.19 -9.66 2.05
CA ILE A 11 -3.78 -9.26 2.23
C ILE A 11 -3.69 -7.96 3.04
N ALA A 12 -4.47 -6.94 2.66
CA ALA A 12 -4.49 -5.67 3.37
C ALA A 12 -4.90 -5.85 4.83
N LYS A 13 -5.91 -6.68 5.13
CA LYS A 13 -6.35 -6.99 6.50
C LYS A 13 -5.23 -7.58 7.35
N ALA A 14 -4.45 -8.51 6.81
CA ALA A 14 -3.34 -9.13 7.54
C ALA A 14 -2.24 -8.11 7.92
N LEU A 15 -1.93 -7.16 7.03
CA LEU A 15 -1.00 -6.07 7.29
C LEU A 15 -1.59 -5.02 8.25
N PHE A 16 -2.86 -4.67 8.06
CA PHE A 16 -3.55 -3.64 8.83
C PHE A 16 -3.77 -4.07 10.29
N ALA A 17 -3.94 -5.36 10.55
CA ALA A 17 -3.96 -5.92 11.91
C ALA A 17 -2.67 -5.62 12.69
N GLN A 18 -1.54 -5.46 11.98
CA GLN A 18 -0.23 -5.09 12.54
C GLN A 18 0.08 -3.59 12.37
N ARG A 19 -0.89 -2.80 11.89
CA ARG A 19 -0.75 -1.38 11.54
C ARG A 19 0.35 -1.11 10.50
N LEU A 20 0.59 -2.07 9.62
CA LEU A 20 1.56 -1.91 8.52
C LEU A 20 0.86 -1.42 7.25
N PRO A 21 1.53 -0.58 6.44
CA PRO A 21 1.00 -0.15 5.15
C PRO A 21 1.02 -1.31 4.14
N TYR A 22 0.13 -1.25 3.15
CA TYR A 22 0.09 -2.19 2.04
C TYR A 22 0.54 -1.51 0.74
N TRP A 23 1.76 -1.85 0.30
CA TRP A 23 2.32 -1.44 -0.98
C TRP A 23 1.79 -2.35 -2.09
N CYS A 24 1.11 -1.78 -3.10
CA CYS A 24 0.48 -2.59 -4.15
C CYS A 24 0.21 -1.76 -5.41
N ASP A 25 0.84 -2.15 -6.51
CA ASP A 25 0.80 -1.53 -7.83
C ASP A 25 0.02 -2.33 -8.88
N VAL A 26 -0.60 -3.45 -8.49
CA VAL A 26 -1.36 -4.35 -9.37
C VAL A 26 -2.55 -3.63 -10.03
N PHE A 27 -3.10 -2.60 -9.38
CA PHE A 27 -4.26 -1.87 -9.89
C PHE A 27 -3.85 -0.70 -10.78
N LEU A 28 -4.36 -0.69 -12.02
CA LEU A 28 -4.27 0.47 -12.90
C LEU A 28 -5.25 1.57 -12.49
N ARG A 29 -4.94 2.83 -12.79
CA ARG A 29 -5.88 3.94 -12.61
C ARG A 29 -7.13 3.74 -13.48
N PRO A 30 -8.36 3.91 -12.96
CA PRO A 30 -8.73 4.43 -11.63
C PRO A 30 -9.00 3.35 -10.55
N ALA A 31 -8.73 2.08 -10.84
CA ALA A 31 -9.01 0.96 -9.94
C ALA A 31 -8.19 1.02 -8.65
N ASP A 32 -7.00 1.61 -8.69
CA ASP A 32 -6.16 1.91 -7.53
C ASP A 32 -6.93 2.73 -6.45
N ARG A 33 -7.53 3.84 -6.86
CA ARG A 33 -8.34 4.68 -5.97
C ARG A 33 -9.62 3.99 -5.54
N ALA A 34 -10.23 3.22 -6.45
CA ALA A 34 -11.44 2.45 -6.15
C ALA A 34 -11.18 1.38 -5.09
N PHE A 35 -10.00 0.74 -5.09
CA PHE A 35 -9.62 -0.24 -4.08
C PHE A 35 -9.53 0.41 -2.69
N ASN A 36 -9.01 1.64 -2.57
CA ASN A 36 -9.05 2.34 -1.28
C ASN A 36 -10.48 2.63 -0.80
N ALA A 37 -11.39 3.01 -1.70
CA ALA A 37 -12.79 3.18 -1.34
C ALA A 37 -13.42 1.86 -0.89
N TYR A 38 -13.05 0.76 -1.55
CA TYR A 38 -13.47 -0.59 -1.20
C TYR A 38 -12.99 -1.01 0.21
N LEU A 39 -11.71 -0.82 0.53
CA LEU A 39 -11.16 -1.07 1.86
C LEU A 39 -11.96 -0.34 2.95
N ASN A 40 -12.20 0.97 2.76
CA ASN A 40 -12.95 1.78 3.71
C ASN A 40 -14.42 1.30 3.86
N ALA A 41 -15.08 0.95 2.76
CA ALA A 41 -16.45 0.42 2.78
C ALA A 41 -16.55 -0.94 3.51
N ARG A 42 -15.46 -1.73 3.53
CA ARG A 42 -15.36 -3.01 4.25
C ARG A 42 -14.84 -2.87 5.69
N GLY A 43 -14.79 -1.64 6.22
CA GLY A 43 -14.39 -1.37 7.61
C GLY A 43 -12.87 -1.31 7.83
N GLN A 44 -12.07 -1.37 6.77
CA GLN A 44 -10.63 -1.19 6.82
C GLN A 44 -10.29 0.29 6.57
N ALA A 45 -10.30 1.08 7.64
CA ALA A 45 -10.01 2.52 7.57
C ALA A 45 -8.61 2.77 6.97
N SER A 46 -8.56 3.32 5.76
CA SER A 46 -7.35 3.40 4.95
C SER A 46 -7.21 4.75 4.23
N THR A 47 -5.98 5.25 4.18
CA THR A 47 -5.57 6.40 3.36
C THR A 47 -4.74 5.92 2.18
N TYR A 48 -5.11 6.31 0.96
CA TYR A 48 -4.35 6.00 -0.24
C TYR A 48 -3.40 7.12 -0.62
N LEU A 49 -2.14 6.79 -0.86
CA LEU A 49 -1.12 7.70 -1.39
C LEU A 49 -0.41 7.06 -2.58
N VAL A 50 0.08 7.90 -3.49
CA VAL A 50 1.10 7.53 -4.47
C VAL A 50 2.33 8.33 -4.12
N LEU A 51 3.40 7.63 -3.77
CA LEU A 51 4.67 8.22 -3.33
C LEU A 51 5.74 8.01 -4.41
N GLU A 52 6.77 8.86 -4.41
CA GLU A 52 7.87 8.81 -5.39
C GLU A 52 7.40 8.72 -6.86
N GLY A 53 6.23 9.32 -7.16
CA GLY A 53 5.62 9.39 -8.49
C GLY A 53 4.80 8.17 -8.92
N PHE A 54 5.20 6.96 -8.51
CA PHE A 54 4.62 5.71 -9.02
C PHE A 54 4.60 4.54 -8.01
N ASP A 55 4.79 4.80 -6.71
CA ASP A 55 4.74 3.78 -5.64
C ASP A 55 3.42 3.91 -4.85
N PRO A 56 2.33 3.23 -5.28
CA PRO A 56 1.03 3.26 -4.61
C PRO A 56 1.03 2.48 -3.29
N VAL A 57 0.38 3.07 -2.28
CA VAL A 57 0.30 2.49 -0.93
C VAL A 57 -1.04 2.79 -0.25
N TYR A 58 -1.58 1.78 0.42
CA TYR A 58 -2.79 1.86 1.25
C TYR A 58 -2.39 1.81 2.72
N ILE A 59 -2.68 2.86 3.48
CA ILE A 59 -2.12 3.07 4.82
C ILE A 59 -3.24 2.98 5.86
N PRO A 60 -3.19 2.02 6.81
CA PRO A 60 -4.24 1.89 7.81
C PRO A 60 -4.20 3.02 8.82
N ARG A 61 -5.36 3.32 9.41
CA ARG A 61 -5.43 4.23 10.56
C ARG A 61 -4.52 3.73 11.70
N GLY A 62 -3.65 4.61 12.18
CA GLY A 62 -2.69 4.31 13.26
C GLY A 62 -1.30 3.89 12.79
N CYS A 63 -1.07 3.84 11.47
CA CYS A 63 0.27 3.85 10.87
C CYS A 63 0.72 5.30 10.64
N ASP A 64 2.00 5.60 10.93
CA ASP A 64 2.56 6.94 10.79
C ASP A 64 2.84 7.27 9.31
N LEU A 65 2.15 8.28 8.78
CA LEU A 65 2.28 8.71 7.39
C LEU A 65 3.68 9.22 7.05
N ASP A 66 4.37 9.88 7.98
CA ASP A 66 5.71 10.40 7.71
C ASP A 66 6.75 9.28 7.71
N ALA A 67 6.57 8.24 8.54
CA ALA A 67 7.36 7.01 8.46
C ALA A 67 7.14 6.27 7.13
N VAL A 68 5.89 6.20 6.62
CA VAL A 68 5.62 5.63 5.29
C VAL A 68 6.30 6.44 4.18
N ARG A 69 6.28 7.78 4.26
CA ARG A 69 7.01 8.63 3.29
C ARG A 69 8.52 8.44 3.35
N ALA A 70 9.09 8.29 4.55
CA ALA A 70 10.51 7.96 4.69
C ALA A 70 10.84 6.59 4.09
N THR A 71 9.95 5.62 4.30
CA THR A 71 10.04 4.28 3.72
C THR A 71 10.00 4.33 2.19
N ALA A 72 9.11 5.14 1.61
CA ALA A 72 9.01 5.32 0.15
C ALA A 72 10.34 5.76 -0.48
N ARG A 73 11.03 6.71 0.16
CA ARG A 73 12.35 7.17 -0.32
C ARG A 73 13.39 6.05 -0.29
N ALA A 74 13.39 5.23 0.75
CA ALA A 74 14.28 4.07 0.82
C ALA A 74 13.93 3.01 -0.23
N ARG A 75 12.63 2.70 -0.40
CA ARG A 75 12.13 1.80 -1.45
C ARG A 75 12.58 2.24 -2.84
N ALA A 76 12.45 3.53 -3.17
CA ALA A 76 12.90 4.07 -4.46
C ALA A 76 14.40 3.86 -4.70
N ARG A 77 15.25 4.15 -3.70
CA ARG A 77 16.71 3.93 -3.82
C ARG A 77 17.08 2.47 -4.00
N LEU A 78 16.41 1.57 -3.29
CA LEU A 78 16.65 0.13 -3.39
C LEU A 78 16.15 -0.42 -4.74
N ARG A 79 15.03 0.09 -5.24
CA ARG A 79 14.52 -0.23 -6.58
C ARG A 79 15.46 0.24 -7.67
N GLU A 80 15.99 1.46 -7.57
CA GLU A 80 17.06 1.99 -8.46
C GLU A 80 18.33 1.11 -8.43
N ALA A 81 18.62 0.49 -7.29
CA ALA A 81 19.72 -0.47 -7.13
C ALA A 81 19.41 -1.89 -7.65
N GLY A 82 18.19 -2.13 -8.15
CA GLY A 82 17.78 -3.39 -8.77
C GLY A 82 17.11 -4.40 -7.83
N LEU A 83 16.72 -4.01 -6.61
CA LEU A 83 15.93 -4.89 -5.74
C LEU A 83 14.49 -5.01 -6.25
N GLY A 84 13.96 -6.23 -6.22
CA GLY A 84 12.55 -6.50 -6.49
C GLY A 84 11.64 -6.13 -5.31
N GLU A 85 10.35 -5.94 -5.58
CA GLU A 85 9.35 -5.45 -4.60
C GLU A 85 9.30 -6.26 -3.30
N ASP A 86 9.45 -7.58 -3.36
CA ASP A 86 9.41 -8.47 -2.19
C ASP A 86 10.59 -8.26 -1.22
N ALA A 87 11.69 -7.66 -1.69
CA ALA A 87 12.87 -7.35 -0.88
C ALA A 87 12.86 -5.91 -0.35
N LEU A 88 11.88 -5.09 -0.75
CA LEU A 88 11.78 -3.71 -0.33
C LEU A 88 11.16 -3.59 1.07
N PRO A 89 11.54 -2.59 1.87
CA PRO A 89 11.01 -2.42 3.21
C PRO A 89 9.52 -2.09 3.18
N VAL A 90 8.78 -2.67 4.13
CA VAL A 90 7.35 -2.39 4.34
C VAL A 90 7.16 -1.11 5.14
N LEU A 91 7.94 -0.93 6.21
CA LEU A 91 7.96 0.26 7.06
C LEU A 91 9.32 0.34 7.79
N LEU A 92 9.93 1.53 7.85
CA LEU A 92 11.15 1.82 8.61
C LEU A 92 10.88 2.19 10.07
#